data_AF-A0A497EIP9-F1
#
_entry.id   AF-A0A497EIP9-F1
#
_cell.length_a   1.000
_cell.length_b   1.000
_cell.length_c   1.000
_cell.angle_alpha   90.00
_cell.angle_beta   90.00
_cell.angle_gamma   90.00
#
_symmetry.space_group_name_H-M   'P 1'
#
loop_
_entity.id
_entity.type
_entity.pdbx_description
1 polymer ?
#
loop_
_entity_poly.entity_id
_entity_poly.type
_entity_poly.pdbx_seq_one_letter_code
_entity_poly.pdbx_strand_id
1 'polypeptide(L)' 'MRITKKMSFSALLSKYPETIGVFLRYGMHCVGCVAASFETIEQGAKAHGIDPDQLVKDLNAAIKKKRR' A
#
# COMPACT_ATOMS: atom_id res chain seq x y z
N MET A 1 6.80 11.16 -8.04
CA MET A 1 7.22 10.18 -7.01
C MET A 1 6.72 8.79 -7.37
N ARG A 2 7.42 7.76 -6.89
CA ARG A 2 7.12 6.33 -7.11
C ARG A 2 7.06 5.63 -5.76
N ILE A 3 6.03 4.83 -5.54
CA ILE A 3 5.90 3.95 -4.37
C ILE A 3 6.82 2.74 -4.58
N THR A 4 7.52 2.32 -3.54
CA THR A 4 8.41 1.15 -3.55
C THR A 4 8.04 0.20 -2.42
N LYS A 5 8.36 -1.09 -2.58
CA LYS A 5 8.02 -2.14 -1.60
C LYS A 5 8.64 -1.96 -0.21
N LYS A 6 9.70 -1.14 -0.10
CA LYS A 6 10.39 -0.80 1.14
C LYS A 6 9.72 0.34 1.94
N MET A 7 8.70 0.99 1.38
CA MET A 7 7.98 2.05 2.08
C MET A 7 7.11 1.45 3.19
N SER A 8 7.04 2.11 4.36
CA SER A 8 6.12 1.69 5.43
C SER A 8 4.67 2.04 5.08
N PHE A 9 3.72 1.27 5.61
CA PHE A 9 2.30 1.59 5.42
C PHE A 9 1.94 2.97 6.00
N SER A 10 2.47 3.33 7.17
CA SER A 10 2.25 4.66 7.75
C SER A 10 2.70 5.81 6.83
N ALA A 11 3.92 5.72 6.28
CA ALA A 11 4.45 6.73 5.37
C ALA A 11 3.67 6.76 4.05
N LEU A 12 3.26 5.60 3.55
CA LEU A 12 2.45 5.49 2.35
C LEU A 12 1.09 6.16 2.54
N LEU A 13 0.35 5.80 3.58
CA LEU A 13 -1.01 6.30 3.82
C LEU A 13 -1.03 7.80 4.14
N SER A 14 -0.02 8.28 4.88
CA SER A 14 0.16 9.71 5.15
C SER A 14 0.38 10.51 3.86
N LYS A 15 1.13 9.95 2.91
CA LYS A 15 1.52 10.63 1.67
C LYS A 15 0.53 10.43 0.51
N TYR A 16 -0.16 9.31 0.49
CA TYR A 16 -1.03 8.86 -0.60
C TYR A 16 -2.31 8.22 -0.06
N PRO A 17 -3.19 8.99 0.62
CA PRO A 17 -4.42 8.46 1.19
C PRO A 17 -5.34 7.79 0.15
N GLU A 18 -5.24 8.16 -1.13
CA GLU A 18 -5.96 7.50 -2.23
C GLU A 18 -5.60 6.02 -2.42
N THR A 19 -4.48 5.57 -1.87
CA THR A 19 -4.06 4.17 -1.95
C THR A 19 -4.89 3.23 -1.07
N ILE A 20 -5.65 3.76 -0.10
CA ILE A 20 -6.58 2.97 0.74
C ILE A 20 -7.50 2.11 -0.13
N GLY A 21 -8.04 2.67 -1.22
CA GLY A 21 -8.91 1.92 -2.13
C GLY A 21 -8.22 0.74 -2.83
N VAL A 22 -6.89 0.73 -2.93
CA VAL A 22 -6.13 -0.43 -3.42
C VAL A 22 -6.14 -1.52 -2.36
N PHE A 23 -5.80 -1.19 -1.12
CA PHE A 23 -5.76 -2.14 0.01
C PHE A 23 -7.11 -2.83 0.25
N LEU A 24 -8.21 -2.09 0.13
CA LEU A 24 -9.56 -2.65 0.23
C LEU A 24 -9.84 -3.73 -0.83
N ARG A 25 -9.39 -3.55 -2.08
CA ARG A 25 -9.54 -4.56 -3.14
C ARG A 25 -8.74 -5.84 -2.89
N TYR A 26 -7.63 -5.72 -2.16
CA TYR A 26 -6.80 -6.84 -1.73
C TYR A 26 -7.28 -7.47 -0.42
N GLY A 27 -8.39 -7.01 0.17
CA GLY A 27 -8.90 -7.50 1.45
C GLY A 27 -8.11 -7.02 2.67
N MET A 28 -7.14 -6.12 2.50
CA MET A 28 -6.32 -5.53 3.56
C MET A 28 -7.05 -4.37 4.26
N HIS A 29 -8.20 -4.65 4.86
CA HIS A 29 -9.04 -3.64 5.54
C HIS A 29 -8.34 -2.98 6.73
N CYS A 30 -7.44 -3.71 7.39
CA CYS A 30 -6.74 -3.24 8.58
C CYS A 30 -5.45 -2.47 8.29
N VAL A 31 -5.21 -2.02 7.04
CA VAL A 31 -3.96 -1.36 6.64
C VAL A 31 -3.63 -0.09 7.44
N GLY A 32 -4.62 0.56 8.05
CA GLY A 32 -4.45 1.72 8.94
C GLY A 32 -4.29 1.37 10.42
N CYS A 33 -4.24 0.09 10.80
CA CYS A 33 -4.08 -0.32 12.19
C CYS A 33 -2.66 -0.02 12.69
N VAL A 34 -2.52 0.19 14.01
CA VAL A 34 -1.22 0.39 14.66
C VAL A 34 -0.27 -0.78 14.39
N ALA A 35 -0.79 -2.01 14.33
CA ALA A 35 0.00 -3.20 14.05
C ALA A 35 0.69 -3.14 12.66
N ALA A 36 -0.04 -2.71 11.63
CA ALA A 36 0.48 -2.59 10.26
C ALA A 36 1.35 -1.33 10.05
N SER A 37 1.27 -0.35 10.93
CA SER A 37 1.87 0.98 10.72
C SER A 37 3.41 0.96 10.63
N PHE A 38 4.05 -0.04 11.24
CA PHE A 38 5.50 -0.21 11.27
C PHE A 38 6.01 -1.19 10.20
N GLU A 39 5.11 -1.92 9.52
CA GLU A 39 5.49 -2.86 8.47
C GLU A 39 5.75 -2.14 7.15
N THR A 40 6.66 -2.71 6.35
CA THR A 40 6.81 -2.34 4.95
C THR A 40 5.71 -2.95 4.10
N ILE A 41 5.44 -2.34 2.94
CA ILE A 41 4.51 -2.89 1.94
C ILE A 41 4.89 -4.33 1.58
N GLU A 42 6.18 -4.64 1.45
CA GLU A 42 6.66 -5.99 1.16
C GLU A 42 6.30 -6.99 2.27
N GLN A 43 6.53 -6.63 3.53
CA GLN A 43 6.24 -7.50 4.68
C GLN A 43 4.74 -7.76 4.80
N GLY A 44 3.92 -6.69 4.77
CA GLY A 44 2.48 -6.86 4.86
C GLY A 44 1.90 -7.64 3.68
N ALA A 45 2.37 -7.39 2.46
CA ALA A 45 1.93 -8.17 1.30
C ALA A 45 2.25 -9.66 1.48
N LYS A 46 3.48 -10.00 1.86
CA LYS A 46 3.90 -11.39 2.09
C LYS A 46 3.14 -12.06 3.23
N ALA A 47 2.90 -11.36 4.34
CA ALA A 47 2.14 -11.87 5.48
C ALA A 47 0.69 -12.24 5.11
N HIS A 48 0.14 -11.59 4.10
CA HIS A 48 -1.21 -11.82 3.58
C HIS A 48 -1.24 -12.65 2.29
N GLY A 49 -0.12 -13.23 1.85
CA GLY A 49 -0.06 -14.06 0.64
C GLY A 49 -0.23 -13.29 -0.67
N ILE A 50 0.07 -12.00 -0.67
CA ILE A 50 -0.06 -11.09 -1.82
C ILE A 50 1.31 -10.88 -2.46
N ASP A 51 1.38 -10.86 -3.78
CA ASP A 51 2.59 -10.49 -4.51
C ASP A 51 2.91 -8.99 -4.29
N PRO A 52 4.05 -8.67 -3.62
CA PRO A 52 4.43 -7.29 -3.33
C PRO A 52 4.69 -6.46 -4.58
N ASP A 53 5.19 -7.06 -5.67
CA ASP A 53 5.48 -6.33 -6.90
C ASP A 53 4.17 -5.94 -7.62
N GLN A 54 3.18 -6.83 -7.60
CA GLN A 54 1.83 -6.55 -8.12
C GLN A 54 1.10 -5.49 -7.28
N LEU A 55 1.17 -5.57 -5.95
CA LEU A 55 0.60 -4.55 -5.07
C LEU A 55 1.22 -3.16 -5.33
N VAL A 56 2.55 -3.07 -5.41
CA VAL A 56 3.24 -1.80 -5.69
C VAL A 56 2.85 -1.23 -7.06
N LYS A 57 2.65 -2.08 -8.06
CA LYS A 57 2.19 -1.65 -9.39
C LYS A 57 0.82 -0.97 -9.31
N ASP A 58 -0.13 -1.56 -8.59
CA ASP A 58 -1.48 -1.02 -8.44
C ASP A 58 -1.52 0.25 -7.59
N LEU A 59 -0.71 0.31 -6.54
CA LEU A 59 -0.51 1.52 -5.73
C LEU A 59 0.01 2.68 -6.59
N ASN A 60 1.03 2.43 -7.42
CA ASN A 60 1.55 3.44 -8.34
C ASN A 60 0.53 3.86 -9.42
N ALA A 61 -0.35 2.95 -9.86
CA ALA A 61 -1.42 3.27 -10.79
C ALA A 61 -2.49 4.18 -10.15
N ALA A 62 -2.84 3.92 -8.88
CA ALA A 62 -3.82 4.73 -8.14
C ALA A 62 -3.37 6.19 -8.01
N ILE A 63 -2.12 6.44 -7.63
CA ILE A 63 -1.59 7.81 -7.47
C ILE A 63 -1.43 8.53 -8.82
N LYS A 64 -1.28 7.81 -9.94
CA LYS A 64 -1.24 8.41 -11.28
C LYS A 64 -2.63 8.87 -11.73
N LYS A 65 -3.69 8.13 -11.39
CA LYS A 65 -5.07 8.50 -11.73
C LYS A 65 -5.54 9.78 -11.04
N LYS A 66 -5.12 10.01 -9.78
CA LYS A 66 -5.46 11.23 -9.03
C LYS A 66 -4.76 12.50 -9.52
N ARG A 67 -3.64 12.37 -10.25
CA ARG A 67 -2.85 13.49 -10.77
C ARG A 67 -3.23 13.91 -12.19
N ARG A 68 -4.34 13.39 -12.71
CA ARG A 68 -4.99 13.83 -13.95
C ARG A 68 -6.22 14.63 -13.58
#